data_AF-A0A2E6KNQ6-F1
#
_entry.id   AF-A0A2E6KNQ6-F1
#
_cell.length_a   1.000
_cell.length_b   1.000
_cell.length_c   1.000
_cell.angle_alpha   90.00
_cell.angle_beta   90.00
_cell.angle_gamma   90.00
#
_symmetry.space_group_name_H-M   'P 1'
#
loop_
_entity.id
_entity.type
_entity.pdbx_description
1 polymer ?
#
loop_
_entity_poly.entity_id
_entity_poly.type
_entity_poly.pdbx_seq_one_letter_code
_entity_poly.pdbx_strand_id
1 'polypeptide(L)'
;MRNIFSVFILSLMLAFVVSLGTANAFKQVNTGITVMELFTSQSCSSCPPADRLLNDLSKKPNTIALSCNVTYWDHLNWKDTLSKEFCTVRQKNYSVNLGRAGNVFTPELVINGKKSLVGSKKKEIVQQLDYIPNPAALKVKRTGSNLVISDALRQFNKSNTVLLVTYGDEVTQEIPSGENSGKEVSYTNPILSIIKLYEDWDGRDLVIDLEYPLKIEASGVAILVHEGHDMANPIIAAGQEKL
;
A
#
# COMPACT_ATOMS: atom_id res chain seq x y z
N MET A 1 74.90 -20.83 -48.74
CA MET A 1 74.29 -22.18 -48.73
C MET A 1 74.03 -22.57 -47.28
N ARG A 2 72.81 -23.06 -47.00
CA ARG A 2 72.25 -23.60 -45.74
C ARG A 2 71.99 -22.56 -44.62
N ASN A 3 70.73 -22.16 -44.39
CA ASN A 3 69.62 -22.87 -43.70
C ASN A 3 69.81 -22.78 -42.16
N ILE A 4 68.86 -22.44 -41.28
CA ILE A 4 67.38 -22.42 -41.30
C ILE A 4 66.92 -22.07 -39.84
N PHE A 5 65.66 -21.60 -39.64
CA PHE A 5 64.84 -21.59 -38.39
C PHE A 5 65.26 -20.67 -37.22
N SER A 6 64.39 -20.03 -36.42
CA SER A 6 62.95 -19.72 -36.44
C SER A 6 62.62 -18.95 -35.13
N VAL A 7 61.49 -18.21 -35.12
CA VAL A 7 60.62 -17.89 -33.96
C VAL A 7 61.16 -16.87 -32.93
N PHE A 8 60.69 -15.61 -32.97
CA PHE A 8 59.51 -15.04 -32.25
C PHE A 8 59.60 -15.11 -30.72
N ILE A 9 59.58 -13.94 -30.06
CA ILE A 9 58.58 -13.52 -29.05
C ILE A 9 58.88 -12.06 -28.69
N LEU A 10 58.05 -11.15 -29.22
CA LEU A 10 57.96 -9.76 -28.79
C LEU A 10 57.04 -9.74 -27.57
N SER A 11 57.61 -9.67 -26.36
CA SER A 11 56.83 -9.55 -25.12
C SER A 11 56.40 -8.10 -24.93
N LEU A 12 55.18 -7.78 -25.38
CA LEU A 12 54.48 -6.55 -25.08
C LEU A 12 53.81 -6.73 -23.69
N MET A 13 54.46 -6.31 -22.61
CA MET A 13 53.84 -6.25 -21.28
C MET A 13 52.81 -5.11 -21.25
N LEU A 14 51.56 -5.44 -21.56
CA LEU A 14 50.42 -4.56 -21.35
C LEU A 14 50.07 -4.60 -19.86
N ALA A 15 50.36 -3.52 -19.14
CA ALA A 15 50.00 -3.35 -17.73
C ALA A 15 48.47 -3.33 -17.58
N PHE A 16 47.90 -4.44 -17.09
CA PHE A 16 46.50 -4.51 -16.71
C PHE A 16 46.36 -3.99 -15.26
N VAL A 17 46.21 -2.67 -15.11
CA VAL A 17 45.82 -2.08 -13.83
C VAL A 17 44.35 -2.42 -13.60
N VAL A 18 44.09 -3.51 -12.87
CA VAL A 18 42.76 -3.81 -12.34
C VAL A 18 42.48 -2.77 -11.26
N SER A 19 41.84 -1.67 -11.66
CA SER A 19 41.17 -0.78 -10.71
C SER A 19 40.04 -1.58 -10.09
N LEU A 20 40.25 -2.12 -8.87
CA LEU A 20 39.17 -2.56 -8.01
C LEU A 20 38.32 -1.34 -7.67
N GLY A 21 37.38 -1.02 -8.56
CA GLY A 21 36.28 -0.14 -8.25
C GLY A 21 35.54 -0.76 -7.07
N THR A 22 35.68 -0.18 -5.90
CA THR A 22 34.78 -0.43 -4.78
C THR A 22 33.40 0.01 -5.25
N ALA A 23 32.63 -0.94 -5.76
CA ALA A 23 31.20 -0.78 -5.92
C ALA A 23 30.65 -0.60 -4.50
N ASN A 24 30.64 0.64 -4.02
CA ASN A 24 29.73 1.07 -2.99
C ASN A 24 28.34 0.83 -3.58
N ALA A 25 27.80 -0.37 -3.37
CA ALA A 25 26.39 -0.59 -3.43
C ALA A 25 25.81 0.41 -2.43
N PHE A 26 25.34 1.55 -2.95
CA PHE A 26 24.43 2.40 -2.22
C PHE A 26 23.29 1.48 -1.83
N LYS A 27 23.30 1.03 -0.57
CA LYS A 27 22.18 0.36 0.05
C LYS A 27 21.08 1.42 0.01
N GLN A 28 20.26 1.37 -1.04
CA GLN A 28 19.14 2.26 -1.21
C GLN A 28 18.35 2.12 0.09
N VAL A 29 18.39 3.17 0.89
CA VAL A 29 17.58 3.26 2.10
C VAL A 29 16.16 3.23 1.57
N ASN A 30 15.58 2.04 1.52
CA ASN A 30 14.19 1.88 1.20
C ASN A 30 13.46 2.53 2.37
N THR A 31 13.16 3.82 2.23
CA THR A 31 12.37 4.59 3.19
C THR A 31 10.98 3.99 3.12
N GLY A 32 10.74 2.98 3.97
CA GLY A 32 9.53 2.17 3.89
C GLY A 32 8.27 3.03 3.86
N ILE A 33 7.24 2.53 3.18
CA ILE A 33 5.97 3.24 3.03
C ILE A 33 5.11 2.99 4.26
N THR A 34 4.40 3.99 4.75
CA THR A 34 3.35 3.79 5.76
C THR A 34 2.00 3.68 5.08
N VAL A 35 1.34 2.54 5.27
CA VAL A 35 -0.04 2.29 4.81
C VAL A 35 -0.99 2.55 5.96
N MET A 36 -1.98 3.40 5.73
CA MET A 36 -2.98 3.82 6.70
C MET A 36 -4.37 3.57 6.10
N GLU A 37 -5.12 2.66 6.70
CA GLU A 37 -6.48 2.33 6.31
C GLU A 37 -7.44 2.75 7.41
N LEU A 38 -8.24 3.79 7.16
CA LEU A 38 -9.24 4.29 8.09
C LEU A 38 -10.60 3.66 7.79
N PHE A 39 -11.13 2.91 8.75
CA PHE A 39 -12.50 2.43 8.74
C PHE A 39 -13.40 3.48 9.39
N THR A 40 -14.32 4.02 8.60
CA THR A 40 -15.14 5.20 8.92
C THR A 40 -16.58 5.02 8.44
N SER A 41 -17.47 5.95 8.78
CA SER A 41 -18.83 6.03 8.22
C SER A 41 -19.41 7.43 8.37
N GLN A 42 -20.25 7.83 7.42
CA GLN A 42 -21.05 9.05 7.47
C GLN A 42 -21.98 9.10 8.71
N SER A 43 -22.51 7.96 9.17
CA SER A 43 -23.42 7.90 10.33
C SER A 43 -22.68 7.79 11.68
N CYS A 44 -21.36 7.70 11.68
CA CYS A 44 -20.54 7.62 12.88
C CYS A 44 -20.18 9.03 13.37
N SER A 45 -20.80 9.49 14.46
CA SER A 45 -20.59 10.87 14.96
C SER A 45 -19.16 11.19 15.41
N SER A 46 -18.41 10.17 15.81
CA SER A 46 -17.02 10.28 16.24
C SER A 46 -16.00 10.21 15.10
N CYS A 47 -16.45 9.93 13.86
CA CYS A 47 -15.59 9.71 12.71
C CYS A 47 -15.01 11.00 12.06
N PRO A 48 -15.74 12.13 11.92
CA PRO A 48 -15.23 13.31 11.20
C PRO A 48 -13.86 13.84 11.67
N PRO A 49 -13.50 13.81 12.97
CA PRO A 49 -12.13 14.14 13.40
C PRO A 49 -11.05 13.19 12.86
N ALA A 50 -11.36 11.90 12.70
CA ALA A 50 -10.45 10.91 12.14
C ALA A 50 -10.29 11.07 10.62
N ASP A 51 -11.38 11.36 9.90
CA ASP A 51 -11.33 11.62 8.44
C ASP A 51 -10.44 12.83 8.13
N ARG A 52 -10.60 13.94 8.88
CA ARG A 52 -9.71 15.10 8.79
C ARG A 52 -8.26 14.76 9.11
N LEU A 53 -8.03 13.93 10.14
CA LEU A 53 -6.67 13.54 10.51
C LEU A 53 -6.03 12.67 9.42
N LEU A 54 -6.78 11.76 8.80
CA LEU A 54 -6.28 10.96 7.69
C LEU A 54 -5.89 11.85 6.50
N ASN A 55 -6.69 12.86 6.17
CA ASN A 55 -6.34 13.84 5.14
C ASN A 55 -4.99 14.51 5.45
N ASP A 56 -4.80 15.02 6.67
CA ASP A 56 -3.53 15.61 7.08
C ASP A 56 -2.35 14.63 7.00
N LEU A 57 -2.56 13.37 7.37
CA LEU A 57 -1.54 12.33 7.30
C LEU A 57 -1.21 11.93 5.86
N SER A 58 -2.18 11.98 4.95
CA SER A 58 -1.99 11.64 3.53
C SER A 58 -0.98 12.55 2.81
N LYS A 59 -0.79 13.78 3.32
CA LYS A 59 0.15 14.77 2.78
C LYS A 59 1.60 14.47 3.16
N LYS A 60 1.84 13.50 4.05
CA LYS A 60 3.20 13.10 4.43
C LYS A 60 3.87 12.30 3.29
N PRO A 61 5.19 12.45 3.10
CA PRO A 61 5.91 11.62 2.14
C PRO A 61 5.78 10.13 2.52
N ASN A 62 5.88 9.27 1.51
CA ASN A 62 5.84 7.81 1.67
C ASN A 62 4.62 7.30 2.45
N THR A 63 3.46 7.95 2.29
CA THR A 63 2.20 7.55 2.95
C THR A 63 1.16 7.14 1.91
N ILE A 64 0.57 5.96 2.10
CA ILE A 64 -0.64 5.51 1.42
C ILE A 64 -1.77 5.63 2.44
N ALA A 65 -2.64 6.62 2.28
CA ALA A 65 -3.76 6.87 3.17
C ALA A 65 -5.07 6.61 2.42
N LEU A 66 -5.88 5.69 2.94
CA LEU A 66 -7.10 5.20 2.29
C LEU A 66 -8.27 5.19 3.30
N SER A 67 -9.43 5.72 2.91
CA SER A 67 -10.66 5.57 3.68
C SER A 67 -11.47 4.37 3.17
N CYS A 68 -12.00 3.57 4.09
CA CYS A 68 -12.86 2.43 3.80
C CYS A 68 -14.15 2.56 4.61
N ASN A 69 -15.23 2.99 3.96
CA ASN A 69 -16.50 3.24 4.64
C ASN A 69 -17.23 1.92 4.90
N VAL A 70 -17.56 1.67 6.16
CA VAL A 70 -18.19 0.42 6.61
C VAL A 70 -19.72 0.51 6.54
N THR A 71 -20.36 -0.65 6.37
CA THR A 71 -21.81 -0.77 6.14
C THR A 71 -22.63 -0.92 7.43
N TYR A 72 -22.03 -1.30 8.55
CA TYR A 72 -22.80 -1.60 9.78
C TYR A 72 -23.39 -0.37 10.49
N TRP A 73 -23.13 0.84 9.98
CA TRP A 73 -23.77 2.09 10.38
C TRP A 73 -24.94 2.50 9.47
N ASP A 74 -25.12 1.80 8.34
CA ASP A 74 -26.23 2.02 7.43
C ASP A 74 -27.53 1.56 8.08
N HIS A 75 -28.59 2.35 7.90
CA HIS A 75 -29.92 2.04 8.42
C HIS A 75 -31.00 2.52 7.43
N LEU A 76 -32.27 2.21 7.71
CA LEU A 76 -33.37 2.41 6.75
C LEU A 76 -33.48 3.82 6.18
N ASN A 77 -33.15 4.85 6.96
CA ASN A 77 -33.33 6.26 6.58
C ASN A 77 -32.05 6.94 6.10
N TRP A 78 -30.91 6.26 6.17
CA TRP A 78 -29.63 6.80 5.72
C TRP A 78 -28.63 5.69 5.43
N LYS A 79 -28.09 5.75 4.21
CA LYS A 79 -27.03 4.86 3.75
C LYS A 79 -25.84 5.70 3.33
N ASP A 80 -24.68 5.39 3.87
CA ASP A 80 -23.43 6.02 3.48
C ASP A 80 -23.16 5.74 1.99
N THR A 81 -23.05 6.79 1.18
CA THR A 81 -22.89 6.68 -0.28
C THR A 81 -21.54 6.09 -0.69
N LEU A 82 -20.56 6.07 0.22
CA LEU A 82 -19.25 5.48 0.04
C LEU A 82 -19.13 4.10 0.70
N SER A 83 -20.13 3.65 1.47
CA SER A 83 -20.02 2.37 2.18
C SER A 83 -19.92 1.18 1.21
N LYS A 84 -19.05 0.25 1.56
CA LYS A 84 -18.84 -1.00 0.81
C LYS A 84 -18.78 -2.18 1.77
N GLU A 85 -19.47 -3.27 1.43
CA GLU A 85 -19.46 -4.47 2.28
C GLU A 85 -18.05 -5.04 2.43
N PHE A 86 -17.21 -4.95 1.40
CA PHE A 86 -15.82 -5.38 1.50
C PHE A 86 -15.02 -4.60 2.55
N CYS A 87 -15.39 -3.34 2.87
CA CYS A 87 -14.74 -2.58 3.95
C CYS A 87 -15.07 -3.18 5.31
N THR A 88 -16.34 -3.51 5.55
CA THR A 88 -16.78 -4.20 6.78
C THR A 88 -16.08 -5.55 6.93
N VAL A 89 -16.02 -6.34 5.85
CA VAL A 89 -15.33 -7.64 5.85
C VAL A 89 -13.82 -7.47 6.11
N ARG A 90 -13.17 -6.52 5.43
CA ARG A 90 -11.75 -6.24 5.61
C ARG A 90 -11.42 -5.84 7.04
N GLN A 91 -12.25 -5.00 7.66
CA GLN A 91 -12.09 -4.62 9.06
C GLN A 91 -12.23 -5.80 10.02
N LYS A 92 -13.24 -6.67 9.80
CA LYS A 92 -13.43 -7.89 10.60
C LYS A 92 -12.22 -8.81 10.50
N ASN A 93 -11.66 -8.99 9.30
CA ASN A 93 -10.46 -9.80 9.11
C ASN A 93 -9.25 -9.21 9.84
N TYR A 94 -9.06 -7.88 9.78
CA TYR A 94 -8.05 -7.22 10.60
C TYR A 94 -8.29 -7.41 12.10
N SER A 95 -9.54 -7.39 12.56
CA SER A 95 -9.86 -7.65 13.96
C SER A 95 -9.48 -9.05 14.40
N VAL A 96 -9.75 -10.07 13.60
CA VAL A 96 -9.30 -11.44 13.88
C VAL A 96 -7.77 -11.53 13.96
N ASN A 97 -7.06 -11.02 12.95
CA ASN A 97 -5.60 -11.16 12.86
C ASN A 97 -4.84 -10.31 13.89
N LEU A 98 -5.44 -9.22 14.35
CA LEU A 98 -4.91 -8.39 15.43
C LEU A 98 -5.37 -8.85 16.82
N GLY A 99 -5.91 -10.06 16.95
CA GLY A 99 -6.24 -10.68 18.23
C GLY A 99 -7.47 -10.09 18.94
N ARG A 100 -8.36 -9.40 18.21
CA ARG A 100 -9.58 -8.78 18.72
C ARG A 100 -10.84 -9.62 18.48
N ALA A 101 -10.70 -10.86 18.00
CA ALA A 101 -11.78 -11.84 17.85
C ALA A 101 -12.99 -11.33 17.02
N GLY A 102 -12.74 -10.52 15.99
CA GLY A 102 -13.78 -9.98 15.13
C GLY A 102 -14.51 -8.75 15.67
N ASN A 103 -14.15 -8.25 16.86
CA ASN A 103 -14.67 -7.00 17.41
C ASN A 103 -14.16 -5.79 16.62
N VAL A 104 -15.07 -5.13 15.90
CA VAL A 104 -14.81 -3.93 15.09
C VAL A 104 -15.33 -2.67 15.79
N PHE A 105 -14.77 -1.51 15.46
CA PHE A 105 -15.20 -0.21 15.98
C PHE A 105 -14.86 0.90 14.98
N THR A 106 -15.49 2.07 15.11
CA THR A 106 -15.16 3.24 14.28
C THR A 106 -15.04 4.51 15.14
N PRO A 107 -14.18 5.47 14.76
CA PRO A 107 -13.19 5.36 13.69
C PRO A 107 -12.01 4.46 14.09
N GLU A 108 -11.71 3.47 13.26
CA GLU A 108 -10.56 2.58 13.44
C GLU A 108 -9.51 2.86 12.37
N LEU A 109 -8.28 3.16 12.79
CA LEU A 109 -7.14 3.28 11.89
C LEU A 109 -6.26 2.03 12.00
N VAL A 110 -6.11 1.30 10.90
CA VAL A 110 -5.15 0.20 10.77
C VAL A 110 -3.89 0.70 10.07
N ILE A 111 -2.74 0.52 10.71
CA ILE A 111 -1.43 0.94 10.19
C ILE A 111 -0.62 -0.31 9.80
N ASN A 112 -0.19 -0.36 8.54
CA ASN A 112 0.62 -1.42 7.94
C ASN A 112 0.06 -2.86 8.12
N GLY A 113 -1.24 -3.00 8.37
CA GLY A 113 -1.86 -4.27 8.76
C GLY A 113 -1.35 -4.84 10.10
N LYS A 114 -0.64 -4.05 10.90
CA LYS A 114 0.06 -4.50 12.13
C LYS A 114 -0.50 -3.91 13.41
N LYS A 115 -1.16 -2.75 13.34
CA LYS A 115 -1.66 -2.05 14.52
C LYS A 115 -3.02 -1.43 14.22
N SER A 116 -3.96 -1.62 15.13
CA SER A 116 -5.26 -0.94 15.16
C SER A 116 -5.25 0.11 16.27
N LEU A 117 -5.72 1.32 15.96
CA LEU A 117 -5.82 2.46 16.87
C LEU A 117 -7.15 3.20 16.65
N VAL A 118 -7.56 4.02 17.63
CA VAL A 118 -8.67 4.95 17.42
C VAL A 118 -8.22 6.06 16.46
N GLY A 119 -8.88 6.16 15.31
CA GLY A 119 -8.45 7.01 14.19
C GLY A 119 -8.46 8.50 14.48
N SER A 120 -9.12 8.96 15.55
CA SER A 120 -9.15 10.36 15.96
C SER A 120 -8.05 10.75 16.95
N LYS A 121 -7.27 9.79 17.49
CA LYS A 121 -6.26 10.04 18.52
C LYS A 121 -4.88 10.36 17.93
N LYS A 122 -4.71 11.57 17.39
CA LYS A 122 -3.46 12.03 16.75
C LYS A 122 -2.19 11.75 17.56
N LYS A 123 -2.20 12.07 18.86
CA LYS A 123 -1.03 11.87 19.74
C LYS A 123 -0.63 10.40 19.82
N GLU A 124 -1.61 9.51 19.99
CA GLU A 124 -1.38 8.07 20.07
C GLU A 124 -0.85 7.52 18.73
N ILE A 125 -1.45 7.94 17.62
CA ILE A 125 -1.01 7.55 16.27
C ILE A 125 0.46 7.95 16.06
N VAL A 126 0.80 9.22 16.26
CA VAL A 126 2.17 9.72 16.04
C VAL A 126 3.17 8.99 16.94
N GLN A 127 2.83 8.73 18.20
CA GLN A 127 3.69 8.00 19.13
C GLN A 127 3.93 6.55 18.69
N GLN A 128 3.01 5.92 17.96
CA GLN A 128 3.15 4.53 17.53
C GLN A 128 3.89 4.39 16.20
N LEU A 129 3.93 5.43 15.35
CA LEU A 129 4.55 5.34 14.02
C LEU A 129 6.01 4.89 14.05
N ASP A 130 6.79 5.33 15.05
CA ASP A 130 8.20 4.96 15.18
C ASP A 130 8.43 3.49 15.56
N TYR A 131 7.39 2.82 16.10
CA TYR A 131 7.48 1.44 16.59
C TYR A 131 6.82 0.42 15.66
N ILE A 132 6.09 0.88 14.64
CA ILE A 132 5.43 -0.01 13.67
C ILE A 132 6.35 -0.14 12.45
N PRO A 133 6.96 -1.30 12.19
CA PRO A 133 7.88 -1.44 11.07
C PRO A 133 7.15 -1.22 9.74
N ASN A 134 7.66 -0.28 8.94
CA ASN A 134 7.12 0.00 7.62
C ASN A 134 7.37 -1.16 6.64
N PRO A 135 6.40 -1.48 5.76
CA PRO A 135 6.65 -2.32 4.60
C PRO A 135 7.73 -1.72 3.69
N ALA A 136 8.38 -2.58 2.93
CA ALA A 136 9.27 -2.14 1.86
C ALA A 136 8.48 -1.37 0.79
N ALA A 137 9.06 -0.29 0.27
CA ALA A 137 8.47 0.45 -0.85
C ALA A 137 8.63 -0.36 -2.14
N LEU A 138 7.53 -0.51 -2.87
CA LEU A 138 7.47 -0.97 -4.25
C LEU A 138 7.39 0.25 -5.16
N LYS A 139 8.06 0.16 -6.32
CA LYS A 139 7.90 1.16 -7.37
C LYS A 139 6.77 0.74 -8.28
N VAL A 140 5.68 1.49 -8.25
CA VAL A 140 4.49 1.27 -9.08
C VAL A 140 4.44 2.40 -10.11
N LYS A 141 4.33 2.07 -11.40
CA LYS A 141 4.29 3.07 -12.47
C LYS A 141 3.33 2.69 -13.57
N ARG A 142 2.47 3.63 -14.00
CA ARG A 142 1.61 3.44 -15.17
C ARG A 142 2.41 3.66 -16.46
N THR A 143 2.27 2.74 -17.41
CA THR A 143 2.84 2.81 -18.77
C THR A 143 1.78 2.36 -19.77
N GLY A 144 1.04 3.32 -20.34
CA GLY A 144 -0.14 3.03 -21.17
C GLY A 144 -1.26 2.40 -20.35
N SER A 145 -1.77 1.25 -20.79
CA SER A 145 -2.73 0.42 -20.02
C SER A 145 -2.07 -0.41 -18.92
N ASN A 146 -0.74 -0.52 -18.91
CA ASN A 146 -0.03 -1.39 -17.98
C ASN A 146 0.35 -0.67 -16.69
N LEU A 147 0.27 -1.36 -15.57
CA LEU A 147 0.89 -1.02 -14.30
C LEU A 147 2.14 -1.89 -14.11
N VAL A 148 3.32 -1.25 -14.08
CA VAL A 148 4.60 -1.92 -13.85
C VAL A 148 4.95 -1.80 -12.38
N ILE A 149 5.16 -2.94 -11.72
CA ILE A 149 5.57 -3.03 -10.32
C ILE A 149 6.99 -3.59 -10.31
N SER A 150 7.90 -2.79 -9.76
CA SER A 150 9.34 -3.07 -9.73
C SER A 150 9.92 -2.80 -8.34
N ASP A 151 11.22 -3.08 -8.18
CA ASP A 151 11.89 -3.18 -6.88
C ASP A 151 11.25 -4.27 -6.00
N ALA A 152 10.74 -5.32 -6.68
CA ALA A 152 10.07 -6.43 -6.06
C ALA A 152 11.03 -7.28 -5.22
N LEU A 153 10.51 -7.74 -4.10
CA LEU A 153 11.29 -8.21 -2.97
C LEU A 153 11.66 -9.67 -3.15
N ARG A 154 12.75 -9.91 -3.91
CA ARG A 154 13.40 -11.23 -4.08
C ARG A 154 13.77 -11.94 -2.77
N GLN A 155 13.62 -11.27 -1.63
CA GLN A 155 13.98 -11.72 -0.28
C GLN A 155 12.79 -12.29 0.52
N PHE A 156 11.57 -12.33 0.00
CA PHE A 156 10.45 -12.96 0.70
C PHE A 156 10.38 -14.45 0.38
N ASN A 157 11.00 -15.26 1.24
CA ASN A 157 11.05 -16.73 1.13
C ASN A 157 9.71 -17.42 1.46
N LYS A 158 8.57 -16.75 1.30
CA LYS A 158 7.24 -17.24 1.71
C LYS A 158 6.20 -16.92 0.64
N SER A 159 5.12 -17.69 0.61
CA SER A 159 3.89 -17.34 -0.10
C SER A 159 3.37 -15.98 0.36
N ASN A 160 3.10 -15.06 -0.57
CA ASN A 160 2.59 -13.73 -0.28
C ASN A 160 1.38 -13.42 -1.14
N THR A 161 0.35 -12.83 -0.52
CA THR A 161 -0.83 -12.36 -1.24
C THR A 161 -0.62 -10.93 -1.74
N VAL A 162 -0.87 -10.70 -3.02
CA VAL A 162 -0.81 -9.38 -3.65
C VAL A 162 -2.21 -8.87 -3.91
N LEU A 163 -2.51 -7.70 -3.34
CA LEU A 163 -3.76 -6.99 -3.55
C LEU A 163 -3.53 -5.75 -4.41
N LEU A 164 -4.40 -5.55 -5.39
CA LEU A 164 -4.59 -4.26 -6.06
C LEU A 164 -5.81 -3.58 -5.44
N VAL A 165 -5.57 -2.42 -4.85
CA VAL A 165 -6.59 -1.57 -4.24
C VAL A 165 -6.78 -0.35 -5.12
N THR A 166 -7.99 -0.13 -5.61
CA THR A 166 -8.33 1.08 -6.38
C THR A 166 -8.97 2.10 -5.47
N TYR A 167 -8.69 3.38 -5.69
CA TYR A 167 -9.26 4.46 -4.88
C TYR A 167 -9.61 5.70 -5.71
N GLY A 168 -10.65 6.42 -5.28
CA GLY A 168 -11.03 7.71 -5.86
C GLY A 168 -10.16 8.85 -5.34
N ASP A 169 -10.34 10.07 -5.85
CA ASP A 169 -9.78 11.26 -5.22
C ASP A 169 -10.50 11.60 -3.91
N GLU A 170 -9.95 12.58 -3.18
CA GLU A 170 -10.64 13.15 -2.04
C GLU A 170 -12.05 13.62 -2.45
N VAL A 171 -13.06 13.19 -1.71
CA VAL A 171 -14.45 13.57 -1.94
C VAL A 171 -15.02 14.18 -0.67
N THR A 172 -15.65 15.34 -0.81
CA THR A 172 -16.37 15.99 0.29
C THR A 172 -17.86 15.71 0.14
N GLN A 173 -18.50 15.31 1.24
CA GLN A 173 -19.93 15.03 1.28
C GLN A 173 -20.60 15.84 2.39
N GLU A 174 -21.70 16.49 2.03
CA GLU A 174 -22.65 17.03 3.00
C GLU A 174 -23.47 15.88 3.59
N ILE A 175 -23.58 15.85 4.92
CA ILE A 175 -24.37 14.84 5.63
C ILE A 175 -25.75 15.44 5.92
N PRO A 176 -26.83 14.97 5.27
CA PRO A 176 -28.14 15.60 5.39
C PRO A 176 -28.87 15.22 6.69
N SER A 177 -28.58 14.07 7.30
CA SER A 177 -29.34 13.55 8.44
C SER A 177 -28.49 12.76 9.45
N GLY A 178 -29.09 12.38 10.58
CA GLY A 178 -28.42 11.66 11.67
C GLY A 178 -27.56 12.56 12.57
N GLU A 179 -26.72 11.94 13.40
CA GLU A 179 -25.87 12.65 14.39
C GLU A 179 -24.83 13.59 13.75
N ASN A 180 -24.56 13.42 12.46
CA ASN A 180 -23.67 14.27 11.67
C ASN A 180 -24.40 15.26 10.75
N SER A 181 -25.74 15.36 10.84
CA SER A 181 -26.53 16.27 10.00
C SER A 181 -25.97 17.70 9.99
N GLY A 182 -25.87 18.28 8.79
CA GLY A 182 -25.35 19.63 8.54
C GLY A 182 -23.83 19.76 8.53
N LYS A 183 -23.08 18.66 8.72
CA LYS A 183 -21.61 18.65 8.58
C LYS A 183 -21.21 18.34 7.15
N GLU A 184 -20.09 18.92 6.74
CA GLU A 184 -19.31 18.47 5.59
C GLU A 184 -18.14 17.61 6.07
N VAL A 185 -17.95 16.45 5.44
CA VAL A 185 -16.86 15.53 5.74
C VAL A 185 -16.12 15.19 4.45
N SER A 186 -14.80 15.34 4.47
CA SER A 186 -13.91 14.99 3.37
C SER A 186 -13.29 13.62 3.61
N TYR A 187 -13.46 12.71 2.65
CA TYR A 187 -12.96 11.34 2.68
C TYR A 187 -11.73 11.22 1.78
N THR A 188 -10.60 10.84 2.36
CA THR A 188 -9.31 10.74 1.66
C THR A 188 -9.17 9.41 0.95
N ASN A 189 -8.99 9.45 -0.37
CA ASN A 189 -8.77 8.29 -1.23
C ASN A 189 -9.71 7.12 -0.90
N PRO A 190 -11.04 7.30 -1.04
CA PRO A 190 -12.01 6.26 -0.71
C PRO A 190 -11.77 5.02 -1.57
N ILE A 191 -11.66 3.86 -0.92
CA ILE A 191 -11.42 2.59 -1.61
C ILE A 191 -12.65 2.24 -2.46
N LEU A 192 -12.42 2.00 -3.74
CA LEU A 192 -13.45 1.65 -4.72
C LEU A 192 -13.53 0.13 -4.90
N SER A 193 -12.39 -0.56 -4.95
CA SER A 193 -12.31 -2.01 -5.05
C SER A 193 -11.01 -2.58 -4.49
N ILE A 194 -11.03 -3.87 -4.14
CA ILE A 194 -9.87 -4.67 -3.75
C ILE A 194 -9.88 -5.95 -4.58
N ILE A 195 -8.81 -6.19 -5.32
CA ILE A 195 -8.65 -7.34 -6.20
C ILE A 195 -7.44 -8.15 -5.73
N LYS A 196 -7.65 -9.43 -5.42
CA LYS A 196 -6.55 -10.36 -5.16
C LYS A 196 -5.94 -10.79 -6.49
N LEU A 197 -4.69 -10.37 -6.74
CA LEU A 197 -3.96 -10.69 -7.96
C LEU A 197 -3.22 -12.02 -7.85
N TYR A 198 -2.61 -12.27 -6.69
CA TYR A 198 -1.80 -13.46 -6.44
C TYR A 198 -1.97 -13.91 -4.99
N GLU A 199 -1.83 -15.21 -4.73
CA GLU A 199 -1.85 -15.83 -3.40
C GLU A 199 -0.47 -16.42 -2.99
N ASP A 200 0.41 -16.63 -3.97
CA ASP A 200 1.76 -17.18 -3.83
C ASP A 200 2.78 -16.36 -4.64
N TRP A 201 2.80 -15.04 -4.45
CA TRP A 201 3.74 -14.19 -5.19
C TRP A 201 5.18 -14.38 -4.68
N ASP A 202 6.08 -14.67 -5.62
CA ASP A 202 7.49 -14.97 -5.40
C ASP A 202 8.42 -13.75 -5.34
N GLY A 203 7.84 -12.54 -5.36
CA GLY A 203 8.59 -11.30 -5.27
C GLY A 203 9.29 -10.89 -6.56
N ARG A 204 8.94 -11.46 -7.72
CA ARG A 204 9.39 -10.95 -9.04
C ARG A 204 8.57 -9.76 -9.49
N ASP A 205 9.18 -8.90 -10.31
CA ASP A 205 8.50 -7.76 -10.94
C ASP A 205 7.21 -8.21 -11.65
N LEU A 206 6.18 -7.38 -11.57
CA LEU A 206 4.86 -7.65 -12.13
C LEU A 206 4.49 -6.60 -13.18
N VAL A 207 3.74 -7.05 -14.18
CA VAL A 207 3.06 -6.17 -15.13
C VAL A 207 1.58 -6.55 -15.11
N ILE A 208 0.72 -5.59 -14.79
CA ILE A 208 -0.73 -5.78 -14.72
C ILE A 208 -1.37 -4.93 -15.81
N ASP A 209 -2.19 -5.55 -16.66
CA ASP A 209 -3.00 -4.82 -17.63
C ASP A 209 -4.28 -4.27 -16.96
N LEU A 210 -4.44 -2.94 -16.97
CA LEU A 210 -5.58 -2.24 -16.40
C LEU A 210 -6.76 -2.09 -17.39
N GLU A 211 -6.72 -2.66 -18.59
CA GLU A 211 -7.85 -2.60 -19.53
C GLU A 211 -8.57 -3.95 -19.67
N TYR A 212 -7.91 -5.05 -19.32
CA TYR A 212 -8.50 -6.37 -19.39
C TYR A 212 -7.95 -7.27 -18.27
N PRO A 213 -8.78 -7.84 -17.38
CA PRO A 213 -10.26 -7.77 -17.29
C PRO A 213 -10.79 -6.56 -16.50
N LEU A 214 -9.95 -5.59 -16.14
CA LEU A 214 -10.23 -4.60 -15.10
C LEU A 214 -10.60 -3.23 -15.69
N LYS A 215 -11.87 -2.94 -16.04
CA LYS A 215 -12.25 -1.53 -16.32
C LYS A 215 -12.26 -0.71 -15.03
N ILE A 216 -11.12 -0.12 -14.66
CA ILE A 216 -10.96 0.62 -13.41
C ILE A 216 -11.23 2.12 -13.66
N GLU A 217 -12.39 2.59 -13.22
CA GLU A 217 -12.66 4.01 -13.03
C GLU A 217 -12.19 4.42 -11.62
N ALA A 218 -10.90 4.76 -11.50
CA ALA A 218 -10.29 5.18 -10.24
C ALA A 218 -9.27 6.29 -10.47
N SER A 219 -9.06 7.12 -9.47
CA SER A 219 -8.05 8.18 -9.49
C SER A 219 -6.65 7.69 -9.12
N GLY A 220 -6.55 6.50 -8.54
CA GLY A 220 -5.28 5.88 -8.22
C GLY A 220 -5.40 4.41 -7.82
N VAL A 221 -4.23 3.78 -7.72
CA VAL A 221 -4.07 2.38 -7.30
C VAL A 221 -3.00 2.27 -6.21
N ALA A 222 -3.20 1.34 -5.29
CA ALA A 222 -2.21 0.89 -4.34
C ALA A 222 -2.01 -0.62 -4.48
N ILE A 223 -0.76 -1.05 -4.45
CA ILE A 223 -0.37 -2.46 -4.36
C ILE A 223 -0.01 -2.73 -2.91
N LEU A 224 -0.73 -3.67 -2.29
CA LEU A 224 -0.46 -4.11 -0.92
C LEU A 224 -0.07 -5.58 -0.95
N VAL A 225 1.11 -5.89 -0.43
CA VAL A 225 1.60 -7.27 -0.33
C VAL A 225 1.50 -7.70 1.13
N HIS A 226 0.69 -8.70 1.39
CA HIS A 226 0.47 -9.29 2.70
C HIS A 226 1.35 -10.54 2.88
N GLU A 227 1.89 -10.74 4.08
CA GLU A 227 2.59 -11.98 4.43
C GLU A 227 1.61 -13.16 4.44
N GLY A 228 1.95 -14.27 3.77
CA GLY A 228 1.07 -15.44 3.71
C GLY A 228 -0.17 -15.19 2.84
N HIS A 229 -1.18 -16.05 2.99
CA HIS A 229 -2.35 -16.05 2.11
C HIS A 229 -3.45 -15.09 2.59
N ASP A 230 -3.48 -14.76 3.89
CA ASP A 230 -4.52 -13.93 4.47
C ASP A 230 -4.34 -12.44 4.10
N MET A 231 -5.37 -11.86 3.49
CA MET A 231 -5.46 -10.47 3.02
C MET A 231 -5.50 -9.43 4.14
N ALA A 232 -5.52 -9.86 5.41
CA ALA A 232 -5.45 -9.01 6.59
C ALA A 232 -4.22 -9.30 7.47
N ASN A 233 -3.28 -10.13 7.01
CA ASN A 233 -1.97 -10.27 7.66
C ASN A 233 -1.16 -8.97 7.57
N PRO A 234 0.01 -8.86 8.22
CA PRO A 234 0.88 -7.71 8.07
C PRO A 234 1.21 -7.38 6.61
N ILE A 235 1.19 -6.09 6.26
CA ILE A 235 1.67 -5.60 4.97
C ILE A 235 3.20 -5.57 5.03
N ILE A 236 3.83 -6.28 4.09
CA ILE A 236 5.30 -6.42 4.01
C ILE A 236 5.90 -5.61 2.87
N ALA A 237 5.11 -5.27 1.86
CA ALA A 237 5.48 -4.36 0.79
C ALA A 237 4.27 -3.53 0.35
N ALA A 238 4.51 -2.29 -0.05
CA ALA A 238 3.46 -1.45 -0.58
C ALA A 238 3.99 -0.45 -1.60
N GLY A 239 3.14 -0.01 -2.52
CA GLY A 239 3.42 1.09 -3.44
C GLY A 239 2.12 1.64 -4.00
N GLN A 240 2.13 2.86 -4.53
CA GLN A 240 0.94 3.46 -5.14
C GLN A 240 1.30 4.25 -6.38
N GLU A 241 0.32 4.44 -7.25
CA GLU A 241 0.42 5.26 -8.46
C GLU A 241 -0.92 5.97 -8.68
N LYS A 242 -0.87 7.26 -9.05
CA LYS A 242 -2.06 8.00 -9.50
C LYS A 242 -2.32 7.67 -10.98
N LEU A 243 -3.59 7.51 -11.35
CA LEU A 243 -4.00 7.08 -12.69
C LEU A 243 -4.32 8.25 -13.62
#